data_AF-A0A8K2A937-F1
#
_entry.id   AF-A0A8K2A937-F1
#
_cell.length_a   1.000
_cell.length_b   1.000
_cell.length_c   1.000
_cell.angle_alpha   90.00
_cell.angle_beta   90.00
_cell.angle_gamma   90.00
#
_symmetry.space_group_name_H-M   'P 1'
#
loop_
_entity.id
_entity.type
_entity.pdbx_description
1 polymer ?
#
loop_
_entity_poly.entity_id
_entity_poly.type
_entity_poly.pdbx_seq_one_letter_code
_entity_poly.pdbx_strand_id
1 'polypeptide(L)'
;MKSNQKMTIRKLHRWIGLYIIILTLIWITEAIALPIFFGSGLPTVNDAIPAPVMKDNTAFLSLEEAMQSFMDQHPDGINSANEIDAITYFPNLNVYQLQNRTRYFDWYIHAQNGKLIKYGFNKSFFLEKQGLLRWLHPWIGNLIQFFSFLLTLLLIVSGFLLFVNSFLTQKAQRREL
;
A
#
# COMPACT_ATOMS: atom_id res chain seq x y z
N MET A 1 -36.89 -28.29 -6.13
CA MET A 1 -36.22 -27.08 -6.68
C MET A 1 -35.38 -26.28 -5.68
N LYS A 2 -35.89 -25.94 -4.47
CA LYS A 2 -35.16 -25.13 -3.46
C LYS A 2 -33.83 -25.74 -2.93
N SER A 3 -33.70 -27.07 -2.89
CA SER A 3 -32.48 -27.78 -2.44
C SER A 3 -31.28 -27.54 -3.36
N ASN A 4 -31.46 -27.66 -4.69
CA ASN A 4 -30.39 -27.46 -5.66
C ASN A 4 -29.85 -26.02 -5.65
N GLN A 5 -30.74 -25.02 -5.52
CA GLN A 5 -30.33 -23.61 -5.49
C GLN A 5 -29.44 -23.27 -4.29
N LYS A 6 -29.75 -23.80 -3.09
CA LYS A 6 -28.91 -23.62 -1.88
C LYS A 6 -27.52 -24.24 -2.05
N MET A 7 -27.42 -25.42 -2.66
CA MET A 7 -26.11 -26.05 -2.93
C MET A 7 -25.28 -25.24 -3.92
N THR A 8 -25.90 -24.68 -4.96
CA THR A 8 -25.21 -23.86 -5.96
C THR A 8 -24.65 -22.58 -5.36
N ILE A 9 -25.41 -21.89 -4.50
CA ILE A 9 -24.95 -20.65 -3.82
C ILE A 9 -23.77 -20.94 -2.89
N ARG A 10 -23.81 -22.04 -2.12
CA ARG A 10 -22.70 -22.43 -1.23
C ARG A 10 -21.42 -22.76 -2.01
N LYS A 11 -21.55 -23.52 -3.11
CA LYS A 11 -20.40 -23.84 -3.98
C LYS A 11 -19.80 -22.57 -4.57
N LEU A 12 -20.64 -21.68 -5.11
CA LEU A 12 -20.19 -20.39 -5.66
C LEU A 12 -19.47 -19.55 -4.60
N HIS A 13 -20.07 -19.34 -3.43
CA HIS A 13 -19.47 -18.59 -2.32
C HIS A 13 -18.09 -19.15 -1.93
N ARG A 14 -17.95 -20.48 -1.87
CA ARG A 14 -16.67 -21.14 -1.55
C ARG A 14 -15.61 -20.91 -2.63
N TRP A 15 -15.96 -21.01 -3.91
CA TRP A 15 -15.03 -20.78 -5.01
C TRP A 15 -14.59 -19.32 -5.10
N ILE A 16 -15.52 -18.38 -4.92
CA ILE A 16 -15.19 -16.95 -4.86
C ILE A 16 -14.29 -16.66 -3.65
N GLY A 17 -14.59 -17.22 -2.48
CA GLY A 17 -13.75 -17.07 -1.30
C GLY A 17 -12.34 -17.62 -1.52
N LEU A 18 -12.21 -18.78 -2.17
CA LEU A 18 -10.90 -19.35 -2.52
C LEU A 18 -10.11 -18.44 -3.46
N TYR A 19 -10.77 -17.85 -4.46
CA TYR A 19 -10.14 -16.87 -5.35
C TYR A 19 -9.58 -15.67 -4.59
N ILE A 20 -10.36 -15.09 -3.67
CA ILE A 20 -9.90 -13.96 -2.83
C ILE A 20 -8.72 -14.35 -1.93
N ILE A 21 -8.71 -15.58 -1.39
CA ILE A 21 -7.59 -16.11 -0.61
C ILE A 21 -6.33 -16.17 -1.46
N ILE A 22 -6.42 -16.71 -2.68
CA ILE A 22 -5.27 -16.80 -3.60
C ILE A 22 -4.71 -15.41 -3.91
N LEU A 23 -5.57 -14.43 -4.20
CA LEU A 23 -5.12 -13.05 -4.44
C LEU A 23 -4.45 -12.43 -3.22
N THR A 24 -4.99 -12.67 -2.03
CA THR A 24 -4.37 -12.21 -0.77
C THR A 24 -2.97 -12.81 -0.61
N LEU A 25 -2.79 -14.09 -0.92
CA LEU A 25 -1.47 -14.73 -0.86
C LEU A 25 -0.48 -14.14 -1.88
N ILE A 26 -0.94 -13.83 -3.10
CA ILE A 26 -0.12 -13.13 -4.10
C ILE A 26 0.29 -11.77 -3.54
N TRP A 27 -0.65 -10.99 -3.01
CA TRP A 27 -0.37 -9.67 -2.45
C TRP A 27 0.62 -9.72 -1.27
N ILE A 28 0.46 -10.70 -0.36
CA ILE A 28 1.41 -10.90 0.76
C ILE A 28 2.81 -11.24 0.22
N THR A 29 2.88 -12.14 -0.76
CA THR A 29 4.14 -12.53 -1.39
C THR A 29 4.82 -11.33 -2.03
N GLU A 30 4.07 -10.50 -2.75
CA GLU A 30 4.57 -9.26 -3.35
C GLU A 30 5.06 -8.28 -2.28
N ALA A 31 4.30 -8.11 -1.20
CA ALA A 31 4.67 -7.24 -0.09
C ALA A 31 5.98 -7.66 0.57
N ILE A 32 6.31 -8.96 0.60
CA ILE A 32 7.55 -9.45 1.20
C ILE A 32 8.69 -9.45 0.18
N ALA A 33 8.45 -9.95 -1.03
CA ALA A 33 9.49 -10.21 -2.01
C ALA A 33 9.90 -8.97 -2.81
N LEU A 34 8.94 -8.19 -3.33
CA LEU A 34 9.25 -7.10 -4.26
C LEU A 34 10.14 -6.00 -3.66
N PRO A 35 10.00 -5.58 -2.39
CA PRO A 35 10.91 -4.61 -1.79
C PRO A 35 12.38 -5.05 -1.81
N ILE A 36 12.65 -6.36 -1.76
CA ILE A 36 14.02 -6.89 -1.81
C ILE A 36 14.63 -6.69 -3.21
N PHE A 37 13.84 -6.89 -4.26
CA PHE A 37 14.30 -6.75 -5.65
C PHE A 37 14.32 -5.29 -6.14
N PHE A 38 13.30 -4.51 -5.78
CA PHE A 38 13.12 -3.13 -6.26
C PHE A 38 13.76 -2.07 -5.35
N GLY A 39 13.95 -2.39 -4.05
CA GLY A 39 14.52 -1.46 -3.08
C GLY A 39 16.01 -1.21 -3.25
N SER A 40 16.71 -1.93 -4.14
CA SER A 40 18.13 -1.73 -4.45
C SER A 40 19.06 -1.78 -3.20
N GLY A 41 18.69 -2.57 -2.18
CA GLY A 41 19.45 -2.66 -0.93
C GLY A 41 19.22 -1.52 0.07
N LEU A 42 18.37 -0.54 -0.26
CA LEU A 42 17.99 0.51 0.67
C LEU A 42 17.11 -0.03 1.81
N PRO A 43 17.18 0.57 3.01
CA PRO A 43 16.20 0.30 4.05
C PRO A 43 14.78 0.59 3.55
N THR A 44 13.79 -0.11 4.12
CA THR A 44 12.40 0.21 3.82
C THR A 44 11.93 1.33 4.73
N VAL A 45 11.21 2.28 4.15
CA VAL A 45 10.54 3.34 4.90
C VAL A 45 9.04 3.20 4.71
N ASN A 46 8.34 3.19 5.84
CA ASN A 46 6.89 3.38 5.84
C ASN A 46 6.61 4.89 5.74
N ASP A 47 5.48 5.27 5.14
CA ASP A 47 4.94 6.65 5.00
C ASP A 47 4.84 7.46 6.31
N ALA A 48 5.23 6.88 7.45
CA ALA A 48 5.38 7.58 8.70
C ALA A 48 6.50 8.63 8.57
N ILE A 49 6.08 9.89 8.51
CA ILE A 49 6.94 11.06 8.64
C ILE A 49 7.74 10.94 9.95
N PRO A 50 9.03 11.26 9.97
CA PRO A 50 9.84 11.21 11.18
C PRO A 50 9.21 11.99 12.35
N ALA A 51 9.53 11.57 13.57
CA ALA A 51 9.14 12.30 14.78
C ALA A 51 9.61 13.77 14.69
N PRO A 52 8.89 14.71 15.31
CA PRO A 52 9.24 16.13 15.26
C PRO A 52 10.69 16.31 15.69
N VAL A 53 11.51 16.86 14.79
CA VAL A 53 12.85 17.28 15.16
C VAL A 53 12.69 18.57 15.97
N MET A 54 13.38 18.65 17.12
CA MET A 54 13.30 19.82 17.99
C MET A 54 13.53 21.10 17.17
N LYS A 55 12.66 22.09 17.36
CA LYS A 55 12.86 23.43 16.80
C LYS A 55 14.13 24.02 17.41
N ASP A 56 15.22 24.00 16.66
CA ASP A 56 16.35 24.86 16.98
C ASP A 56 16.00 26.29 16.57
N ASN A 57 16.44 27.28 17.34
CA ASN A 57 16.23 28.71 17.04
C ASN A 57 17.12 29.23 15.88
N THR A 58 17.61 28.33 15.03
CA THR A 58 18.42 28.64 13.85
C THR A 58 17.53 29.08 12.69
N ALA A 59 18.04 30.02 11.89
CA ALA A 59 17.36 30.50 10.69
C ALA A 59 17.13 29.32 9.72
N PHE A 60 15.97 29.32 9.04
CA PHE A 60 15.65 28.33 8.02
C PHE A 60 16.60 28.49 6.84
N LEU A 61 17.14 27.37 6.34
CA LEU A 61 17.80 27.35 5.04
C LEU A 61 16.75 27.53 3.95
N SER A 62 17.14 28.20 2.86
CA SER A 62 16.39 28.12 1.61
C SER A 62 16.33 26.68 1.12
N LEU A 63 15.35 26.36 0.26
CA LEU A 63 15.24 25.02 -0.31
C LEU A 63 16.50 24.67 -1.12
N GLU A 64 17.07 25.62 -1.88
CA GLU A 64 18.30 25.37 -2.62
C GLU A 64 19.48 25.03 -1.71
N GLU A 65 19.67 25.76 -0.60
CA GLU A 65 20.74 25.47 0.37
C GLU A 65 20.53 24.12 1.07
N ALA A 66 19.29 23.78 1.42
CA ALA A 66 18.95 22.50 2.03
C ALA A 66 19.18 21.33 1.05
N MET A 67 18.84 21.52 -0.23
CA MET A 67 19.09 20.54 -1.29
C MET A 67 20.59 20.37 -1.57
N GLN A 68 21.34 21.47 -1.64
CA GLN A 68 22.79 21.41 -1.83
C GLN A 68 23.44 20.66 -0.69
N SER A 69 23.12 21.02 0.57
CA SER A 69 23.63 20.33 1.75
C SER A 69 23.25 18.85 1.79
N PHE A 70 22.05 18.50 1.34
CA PHE A 70 21.63 17.10 1.19
C PHE A 70 22.46 16.35 0.14
N MET A 71 22.67 16.94 -1.04
CA MET A 71 23.46 16.30 -2.10
C MET A 71 24.94 16.16 -1.73
N ASP A 72 25.50 17.13 -0.99
CA ASP A 72 26.88 17.10 -0.49
C ASP A 72 27.12 15.95 0.51
N GLN A 73 26.07 15.39 1.11
CA GLN A 73 26.15 14.21 1.98
C GLN A 73 26.28 12.89 1.20
N HIS A 74 26.20 12.91 -0.14
CA HIS A 74 26.17 11.72 -1.01
C HIS A 74 25.19 10.63 -0.52
N PRO A 75 23.90 10.95 -0.39
CA PRO A 75 22.92 10.04 0.19
C PRO A 75 22.70 8.81 -0.70
N ASP A 76 22.56 7.64 -0.08
CA ASP A 76 22.32 6.40 -0.81
C ASP A 76 21.02 6.47 -1.65
N GLY A 77 21.07 5.86 -2.83
CA GLY A 77 19.90 5.69 -3.70
C GLY A 77 19.63 6.84 -4.66
N ILE A 78 20.42 7.94 -4.61
CA ILE A 78 20.30 9.10 -5.49
C ILE A 78 21.68 9.53 -5.99
N ASN A 79 21.82 9.75 -7.31
CA ASN A 79 23.08 10.21 -7.91
C ASN A 79 23.04 11.68 -8.30
N SER A 80 21.84 12.23 -8.54
CA SER A 80 21.67 13.62 -8.94
C SER A 80 20.36 14.20 -8.42
N ALA A 81 20.33 15.51 -8.18
CA ALA A 81 19.12 16.21 -7.75
C ALA A 81 17.95 16.09 -8.75
N ASN A 82 18.25 15.83 -10.02
CA ASN A 82 17.25 15.62 -11.08
C ASN A 82 16.46 14.32 -10.91
N GLU A 83 16.91 13.39 -10.04
CA GLU A 83 16.14 12.20 -9.68
C GLU A 83 15.02 12.49 -8.68
N ILE A 84 14.92 13.72 -8.16
CA ILE A 84 13.86 14.15 -7.25
C ILE A 84 12.69 14.71 -8.08
N ASP A 85 11.57 14.00 -8.07
CA ASP A 85 10.37 14.35 -8.83
C ASP A 85 9.37 15.18 -8.01
N ALA A 86 9.45 15.11 -6.69
CA ALA A 86 8.54 15.81 -5.79
C ALA A 86 9.23 16.22 -4.49
N ILE A 87 8.86 17.39 -4.00
CA ILE A 87 9.34 17.96 -2.74
C ILE A 87 8.12 18.41 -1.95
N THR A 88 8.00 17.95 -0.70
CA THR A 88 6.93 18.34 0.22
C THR A 88 7.54 18.90 1.51
N TYR A 89 7.08 20.08 1.94
CA TYR A 89 7.52 20.66 3.20
C TYR A 89 6.50 20.43 4.32
N PHE A 90 6.96 19.93 5.46
CA PHE A 90 6.16 19.72 6.67
C PHE A 90 6.52 20.77 7.73
N PRO A 91 5.83 21.92 7.78
CA PRO A 91 6.20 23.04 8.65
C PRO A 91 6.11 22.72 10.14
N ASN A 92 5.19 21.84 10.54
CA ASN A 92 5.04 21.45 11.94
C ASN A 92 6.21 20.60 12.45
N LEU A 93 6.97 19.98 11.54
CA LEU A 93 8.07 19.06 11.84
C LEU A 93 9.42 19.60 11.39
N ASN A 94 9.46 20.72 10.66
CA ASN A 94 10.65 21.26 10.01
C ASN A 94 11.38 20.24 9.13
N VAL A 95 10.62 19.47 8.34
CA VAL A 95 11.17 18.43 7.46
C VAL A 95 10.77 18.69 6.02
N TYR A 96 11.72 18.55 5.09
CA TYR A 96 11.41 18.35 3.68
C TYR A 96 11.43 16.87 3.36
N GLN A 97 10.41 16.39 2.66
CA GLN A 97 10.39 15.08 2.02
C GLN A 97 10.70 15.26 0.54
N LEU A 98 11.77 14.62 0.10
CA LEU A 98 12.21 14.51 -1.28
C LEU A 98 11.80 13.12 -1.78
N GLN A 99 11.20 13.03 -2.96
CA GLN A 99 10.71 11.77 -3.49
C GLN A 99 11.20 11.53 -4.92
N ASN A 100 11.57 10.29 -5.21
CA ASN A 100 11.67 9.76 -6.56
C ASN A 100 10.48 8.82 -6.77
N ARG A 101 9.48 9.27 -7.56
CA ARG A 101 8.24 8.50 -7.75
C ARG A 101 8.42 7.32 -8.69
N THR A 102 9.43 7.39 -9.55
CA THR A 102 9.76 6.33 -10.51
C THR A 102 10.41 5.13 -9.83
N ARG A 103 11.29 5.38 -8.86
CA ARG A 103 12.03 4.36 -8.09
C ARG A 103 11.44 4.09 -6.71
N TYR A 104 10.39 4.84 -6.33
CA TYR A 104 9.70 4.73 -5.04
C TYR A 104 10.64 4.95 -3.85
N PHE A 105 11.55 5.92 -3.98
CA PHE A 105 12.47 6.29 -2.91
C PHE A 105 12.03 7.59 -2.26
N ASP A 106 12.13 7.62 -0.93
CA ASP A 106 11.86 8.81 -0.14
C ASP A 106 13.09 9.16 0.70
N TRP A 107 13.42 10.45 0.74
CA TRP A 107 14.40 11.02 1.66
C TRP A 107 13.73 12.11 2.48
N TYR A 108 13.99 12.11 3.78
CA TYR A 108 13.50 13.10 4.73
C TYR A 108 14.69 13.88 5.24
N ILE A 109 14.72 15.18 4.97
CA ILE A 109 15.81 16.07 5.39
C ILE A 109 15.30 17.13 6.34
N HIS A 110 16.15 17.57 7.25
CA HIS A 110 15.83 18.64 8.17
C HIS A 110 15.91 20.00 7.49
N ALA A 111 14.89 20.83 7.65
CA ALA A 111 14.75 22.08 6.91
C ALA A 111 15.75 23.18 7.31
N GLN A 112 16.33 23.10 8.51
CA GLN A 112 17.27 24.13 9.02
C GLN A 112 18.74 23.83 8.73
N ASN A 113 19.10 22.58 8.42
CA ASN A 113 20.51 22.21 8.26
C ASN A 113 20.76 21.21 7.12
N GLY A 114 19.73 20.84 6.35
CA GLY A 114 19.83 19.92 5.22
C GLY A 114 20.21 18.48 5.59
N LYS A 115 20.32 18.15 6.89
CA LYS A 115 20.76 16.82 7.32
C LYS A 115 19.72 15.76 6.99
N LEU A 116 20.20 14.63 6.49
CA LEU A 116 19.38 13.45 6.28
C LEU A 116 18.88 12.87 7.61
N ILE A 117 17.57 12.72 7.75
CA ILE A 117 16.91 12.14 8.93
C ILE A 117 16.59 10.68 8.68
N LYS A 118 15.97 10.39 7.54
CA LYS A 118 15.45 9.06 7.18
C LYS A 118 15.45 8.94 5.67
N TYR A 119 15.79 7.77 5.16
CA TYR A 119 15.72 7.51 3.72
C TYR A 119 15.37 6.05 3.47
N GLY A 120 14.89 5.75 2.27
CA GLY A 120 14.76 4.39 1.81
C GLY A 120 13.68 4.17 0.76
N PHE A 121 13.43 2.88 0.51
CA PHE A 121 12.36 2.45 -0.38
C PHE A 121 10.99 2.55 0.31
N ASN A 122 10.10 3.34 -0.28
CA ASN A 122 8.73 3.48 0.17
C ASN A 122 7.89 2.28 -0.30
N LYS A 123 7.89 1.25 0.53
CA LYS A 123 7.18 -0.01 0.28
C LYS A 123 5.67 0.19 0.15
N SER A 124 5.08 1.07 0.96
CA SER A 124 3.64 1.32 0.97
C SER A 124 3.20 1.96 -0.36
N PHE A 125 3.87 3.04 -0.76
CA PHE A 125 3.61 3.70 -2.02
C PHE A 125 3.86 2.77 -3.21
N PHE A 126 4.94 1.98 -3.17
CA PHE A 126 5.19 0.95 -4.19
C PHE A 126 4.04 -0.07 -4.28
N LEU A 127 3.59 -0.66 -3.17
CA LEU A 127 2.52 -1.66 -3.20
C LEU A 127 1.18 -1.09 -3.63
N GLU A 128 0.90 0.18 -3.29
CA GLU A 128 -0.28 0.88 -3.78
C GLU A 128 -0.24 1.04 -5.31
N LYS A 129 0.92 1.43 -5.85
CA LYS A 129 1.09 1.70 -7.28
C LYS A 129 1.38 0.47 -8.13
N GLN A 130 1.99 -0.56 -7.58
CA GLN A 130 2.55 -1.70 -8.33
C GLN A 130 2.13 -3.09 -7.80
N GLY A 131 1.38 -3.15 -6.70
CA GLY A 131 0.85 -4.41 -6.18
C GLY A 131 -0.22 -5.05 -7.08
N LEU A 132 -0.61 -6.27 -6.72
CA LEU A 132 -1.53 -7.13 -7.47
C LEU A 132 -1.06 -7.36 -8.92
N LEU A 133 0.21 -7.71 -9.09
CA LEU A 133 0.87 -7.99 -10.38
C LEU A 133 0.91 -6.78 -11.34
N ARG A 134 0.63 -5.57 -10.85
CA ARG A 134 0.67 -4.36 -11.68
C ARG A 134 2.12 -4.01 -12.09
N TRP A 135 3.10 -4.41 -11.29
CA TRP A 135 4.53 -4.36 -11.62
C TRP A 135 4.90 -5.14 -12.89
N LEU A 136 4.14 -6.19 -13.25
CA LEU A 136 4.34 -6.94 -14.48
C LEU A 136 3.78 -6.15 -15.67
N HIS A 137 2.53 -5.71 -15.56
CA HIS A 137 1.93 -4.76 -16.50
C HIS A 137 0.68 -4.09 -15.90
N PRO A 138 0.49 -2.77 -16.09
CA PRO A 138 -0.69 -2.04 -15.61
C PRO A 138 -2.07 -2.67 -15.89
N TRP A 139 -2.28 -3.26 -17.07
CA TRP A 139 -3.60 -3.82 -17.43
C TRP A 139 -3.95 -5.07 -16.62
N ILE A 140 -2.96 -5.87 -16.22
CA ILE A 140 -3.16 -7.09 -15.42
C ILE A 140 -3.72 -6.72 -14.05
N GLY A 141 -3.07 -5.77 -13.36
CA GLY A 141 -3.52 -5.29 -12.05
C GLY A 141 -4.91 -4.68 -12.11
N ASN A 142 -5.22 -3.91 -13.17
CA ASN A 142 -6.55 -3.31 -13.35
C ASN A 142 -7.63 -4.37 -13.58
N LEU A 143 -7.34 -5.41 -14.37
CA LEU A 143 -8.25 -6.51 -14.63
C LEU A 143 -8.53 -7.30 -13.34
N ILE A 144 -7.48 -7.65 -12.60
CA ILE A 144 -7.60 -8.32 -11.29
C ILE A 144 -8.44 -7.47 -10.34
N GLN A 145 -8.15 -6.17 -10.22
CA GLN A 145 -8.87 -5.28 -9.32
C GLN A 145 -10.37 -5.20 -9.66
N PHE A 146 -10.70 -5.05 -10.94
CA PHE A 146 -12.09 -4.99 -11.40
C PHE A 146 -12.87 -6.28 -11.10
N PHE A 147 -12.31 -7.44 -11.47
CA PHE A 147 -12.97 -8.72 -11.19
C PHE A 147 -13.04 -9.01 -9.68
N SER A 148 -11.99 -8.68 -8.93
CA SER A 148 -11.98 -8.83 -7.47
C SER A 148 -13.07 -8.01 -6.81
N PHE A 149 -13.30 -6.78 -7.27
CA PHE A 149 -14.38 -5.94 -6.77
C PHE A 149 -15.76 -6.58 -6.99
N LEU A 150 -16.04 -7.01 -8.23
CA LEU A 150 -17.30 -7.69 -8.57
C LEU A 150 -17.51 -8.98 -7.77
N LEU A 151 -16.46 -9.80 -7.68
CA LEU A 151 -16.49 -11.06 -6.95
C LEU A 151 -16.67 -10.85 -5.46
N THR A 152 -16.04 -9.83 -4.88
CA THR A 152 -16.23 -9.46 -3.47
C THR A 152 -17.67 -9.03 -3.19
N LEU A 153 -18.27 -8.24 -4.09
CA LEU A 153 -19.68 -7.87 -3.96
C LEU A 153 -20.59 -9.11 -4.00
N LEU A 154 -20.34 -10.05 -4.91
CA LEU A 154 -21.06 -11.33 -4.93
C LEU A 154 -20.81 -12.17 -3.67
N LEU A 155 -19.60 -12.13 -3.11
CA LEU A 155 -19.25 -12.82 -1.87
C LEU A 155 -20.05 -12.26 -0.68
N ILE A 156 -20.18 -10.93 -0.60
CA ILE A 156 -20.97 -10.24 0.44
C ILE A 156 -22.44 -10.62 0.31
N VAL A 157 -23.03 -10.49 -0.89
CA VAL A 157 -24.45 -10.81 -1.13
C VAL A 157 -24.74 -12.28 -0.84
N SER A 158 -23.90 -13.20 -1.35
CA SER A 158 -24.06 -14.63 -1.09
C SER A 158 -23.86 -14.98 0.38
N GLY A 159 -22.91 -14.34 1.07
CA GLY A 159 -22.71 -14.48 2.51
C GLY A 159 -23.94 -14.04 3.31
N PHE A 160 -24.49 -12.87 2.99
CA PHE A 160 -25.72 -12.37 3.61
C PHE A 160 -26.91 -13.29 3.39
N LEU A 161 -27.12 -13.77 2.16
CA LEU A 161 -28.19 -14.72 1.84
C LEU A 161 -28.04 -16.05 2.61
N LEU A 162 -26.81 -16.55 2.76
CA LEU A 162 -26.53 -17.75 3.55
C LEU A 162 -26.78 -17.52 5.04
N PHE A 163 -26.42 -16.34 5.55
CA PHE A 163 -26.66 -15.92 6.92
C PHE A 163 -28.16 -15.83 7.22
N VAL A 164 -28.95 -15.06 6.45
CA VAL A 164 -30.40 -14.92 6.68
C VAL A 164 -31.12 -16.27 6.57
N ASN A 165 -30.75 -17.10 5.59
CA ASN A 165 -31.35 -18.42 5.42
C ASN A 165 -31.08 -19.36 6.61
N SER A 166 -29.96 -19.21 7.32
CA SER A 166 -29.65 -20.07 8.48
C SER A 166 -30.65 -19.81 9.61
N PHE A 167 -30.98 -18.54 9.89
CA PHE A 167 -31.96 -18.16 10.93
C PHE A 167 -33.39 -18.52 10.55
N LEU A 168 -33.79 -18.33 9.28
CA LEU A 168 -35.13 -18.70 8.82
C LEU A 168 -35.36 -20.22 8.91
N THR A 169 -34.34 -21.01 8.56
CA THR A 169 -34.43 -22.48 8.62
C THR A 169 -34.48 -22.98 10.08
N GLN A 170 -33.68 -22.39 10.98
CA GLN A 170 -33.74 -22.71 12.41
C GLN A 170 -35.10 -22.34 13.04
N LYS A 171 -35.68 -21.20 12.66
CA LYS A 171 -37.01 -20.77 13.16
C LYS A 171 -38.13 -21.70 12.70
N ALA A 172 -38.04 -22.26 11.49
CA ALA A 172 -39.00 -23.24 10.99
C ALA A 172 -38.90 -24.57 11.75
N GLN A 173 -37.70 -25.11 11.96
CA GLN A 173 -37.50 -26.35 12.73
C GLN A 173 -37.96 -26.24 14.19
N ARG A 174 -37.80 -25.08 14.84
CA ARG A 174 -38.30 -24.85 16.21
C ARG A 174 -39.83 -24.74 16.32
N ARG A 175 -40.56 -24.57 15.21
CA ARG A 175 -42.04 -24.51 15.20
C ARG A 175 -42.69 -25.87 14.95
N GLU A 176 -41.92 -26.85 14.50
CA GLU A 176 -42.38 -28.23 14.25
C GLU A 176 -42.05 -29.19 15.40
N LEU A 177 -41.36 -28.70 16.45
CA LEU A 177 -41.14 -29.36 17.74
C LEU A 177 -42.07 -28.75 18.79
#